data_AF-A0A7V5V7F8-F1
#
_entry.id   AF-A0A7V5V7F8-F1
#
_cell.length_a   1.000
_cell.length_b   1.000
_cell.length_c   1.000
_cell.angle_alpha   90.00
_cell.angle_beta   90.00
_cell.angle_gamma   90.00
#
_symmetry.space_group_name_H-M   'P 1'
#
loop_
_entity.id
_entity.type
_entity.pdbx_description
1 polymer ?
#
loop_
_entity_poly.entity_id
_entity_poly.type
_entity_poly.pdbx_seq_one_letter_code
_entity_poly.pdbx_strand_id
1 'polypeptide(L)'
;FKVLGVNELAARLPSVLAAAATAALTFRLARRAAGLDAALAACLILSSTVLFFITAGAVLTDTVMVLGTTLSMAAFWLAVGEGGGRLWSRLFFVGLAVGLLAKGPVAAVLTLAPVSLWVLFKGKWGLVRRRIGWVEGAALMVLIAAPWYVAAQWKTPGFIEYFIVGEHWKRFTEAGWSGDLYGNPHVRTRGTIIAYWLGAVLPWTPVLAVLLVKRLRRGAGSMAEALGGERTLYLLLWAAAPVLFFLPARNILPTYVQPGLPAFAVLLAESWLARDEERPRASATLAALGLVVPLLFVTVLFSYYLPYKAPYKSQKTLVEHYEEVSAGSGARLDYLFDRPFSAQFYTRGRARRYDDADLVRGLSAAAVGDYFAVRSDRYRHLPERLRAGLEEEGVYGSYTLLRKTAGPGHRRPSAKARPGDM
;
A
#
# COMPACT_ATOMS: atom_id res chain seq x y z
N PHE A 1 13.83 -3.53 -9.67
CA PHE A 1 14.58 -4.81 -9.71
C PHE A 1 15.68 -4.85 -10.78
N LYS A 2 15.47 -4.46 -12.04
CA LYS A 2 16.53 -4.51 -13.06
C LYS A 2 17.82 -3.74 -12.70
N VAL A 3 17.68 -2.59 -12.03
CA VAL A 3 18.82 -1.72 -11.64
C VAL A 3 19.45 -2.14 -10.30
N LEU A 4 18.61 -2.42 -9.30
CA LEU A 4 19.05 -2.62 -7.91
C LEU A 4 19.08 -4.10 -7.47
N GLY A 5 18.75 -5.03 -8.37
CA GLY A 5 18.52 -6.44 -8.02
C GLY A 5 17.16 -6.68 -7.33
N VAL A 6 16.88 -7.94 -7.00
CA VAL A 6 15.70 -8.34 -6.21
C VAL A 6 16.08 -8.30 -4.73
N ASN A 7 15.61 -7.25 -4.04
CA ASN A 7 15.78 -7.08 -2.59
C ASN A 7 14.67 -6.19 -2.02
N GLU A 8 14.60 -6.16 -0.69
CA GLU A 8 13.60 -5.46 0.10
C GLU A 8 13.52 -3.95 -0.18
N LEU A 9 14.66 -3.31 -0.39
CA LEU A 9 14.75 -1.88 -0.67
C LEU A 9 14.18 -1.59 -2.06
N ALA A 10 14.64 -2.33 -3.07
CA ALA A 10 14.20 -2.18 -4.46
C ALA A 10 12.69 -2.42 -4.62
N ALA A 11 12.09 -3.28 -3.79
CA ALA A 11 10.65 -3.54 -3.79
C ALA A 11 9.83 -2.36 -3.21
N ARG A 12 10.37 -1.66 -2.21
CA ARG A 12 9.69 -0.57 -1.49
C ARG A 12 9.98 0.81 -2.06
N LEU A 13 11.09 0.96 -2.79
CA LEU A 13 11.54 2.24 -3.34
C LEU A 13 10.45 2.99 -4.13
N PRO A 14 9.64 2.35 -5.01
CA PRO A 14 8.56 3.05 -5.71
C PRO A 14 7.53 3.69 -4.77
N SER A 15 7.14 3.00 -3.70
CA SER A 15 6.21 3.52 -2.69
C SER A 15 6.81 4.69 -1.93
N VAL A 16 8.09 4.61 -1.56
CA VAL A 16 8.82 5.67 -0.86
C VAL A 16 8.89 6.93 -1.74
N LEU A 17 9.22 6.77 -3.02
CA LEU A 17 9.28 7.89 -3.97
C LEU A 17 7.90 8.50 -4.20
N ALA A 18 6.85 7.68 -4.31
CA ALA A 18 5.48 8.18 -4.46
C ALA A 18 5.00 8.95 -3.21
N ALA A 19 5.32 8.46 -2.01
CA ALA A 19 5.04 9.17 -0.76
C ALA A 19 5.83 10.49 -0.67
N ALA A 20 7.13 10.49 -0.99
CA ALA A 20 7.95 11.69 -1.00
C ALA A 20 7.42 12.75 -1.99
N ALA A 21 7.04 12.34 -3.20
CA ALA A 21 6.44 13.23 -4.19
C ALA A 21 5.08 13.78 -3.73
N THR A 22 4.25 12.96 -3.08
CA THR A 22 2.98 13.39 -2.46
C THR A 22 3.22 14.45 -1.37
N ALA A 23 4.20 14.22 -0.50
CA ALA A 23 4.60 15.17 0.53
C ALA A 23 5.12 16.48 -0.09
N ALA A 24 5.91 16.43 -1.16
CA ALA A 24 6.41 17.61 -1.85
C ALA A 24 5.30 18.43 -2.52
N LEU A 25 4.30 17.78 -3.13
CA LEU A 25 3.12 18.46 -3.66
C LEU A 25 2.30 19.13 -2.54
N THR A 26 2.13 18.44 -1.42
CA THR A 26 1.43 18.95 -0.23
C THR A 26 2.16 20.16 0.36
N PHE A 27 3.49 20.07 0.50
CA PHE A 27 4.36 21.18 0.92
C PHE A 27 4.14 22.40 0.03
N ARG A 28 4.19 22.19 -1.29
CA ARG A 28 4.06 23.26 -2.28
C ARG A 28 2.71 23.96 -2.18
N LEU A 29 1.62 23.19 -2.03
CA LEU A 29 0.28 23.76 -1.87
C LEU A 29 0.16 24.57 -0.58
N ALA A 30 0.56 24.00 0.54
CA ALA A 30 0.52 24.70 1.83
C ALA A 30 1.41 25.95 1.83
N ARG A 31 2.60 25.89 1.21
CA ARG A 31 3.51 27.04 1.08
C ARG A 31 2.88 28.18 0.30
N ARG A 32 2.22 27.87 -0.81
CA ARG A 32 1.50 28.85 -1.64
C ARG A 32 0.30 29.43 -0.90
N ALA A 33 -0.43 28.60 -0.15
CA ALA A 33 -1.65 28.99 0.52
C ALA A 33 -1.43 29.85 1.78
N ALA A 34 -0.41 29.53 2.58
CA ALA A 34 -0.23 30.10 3.93
C ALA A 34 1.24 30.23 4.38
N GLY A 35 2.21 30.16 3.46
CA GLY A 35 3.63 30.41 3.75
C GLY A 35 4.41 29.18 4.23
N LEU A 36 5.70 29.38 4.53
CA LEU A 36 6.65 28.31 4.81
C LEU A 36 6.27 27.48 6.05
N ASP A 37 5.80 28.13 7.12
CA ASP A 37 5.48 27.45 8.37
C ASP A 37 4.28 26.51 8.20
N ALA A 38 3.27 26.92 7.42
CA ALA A 38 2.14 26.06 7.05
C ALA A 38 2.61 24.86 6.22
N ALA A 39 3.59 25.06 5.33
CA ALA A 39 4.16 24.00 4.52
C ALA A 39 4.90 22.95 5.34
N LEU A 40 5.75 23.40 6.27
CA LEU A 40 6.48 22.52 7.19
C LEU A 40 5.50 21.76 8.11
N ALA A 41 4.51 22.46 8.66
CA ALA A 41 3.48 21.83 9.49
C ALA A 41 2.65 20.80 8.70
N ALA A 42 2.20 21.13 7.48
CA ALA A 42 1.44 20.19 6.64
C ALA A 42 2.26 18.94 6.29
N CYS A 43 3.54 19.10 5.96
CA CYS A 43 4.42 17.95 5.73
C CYS A 43 4.61 17.09 6.97
N LEU A 44 4.86 17.70 8.12
CA LEU A 44 5.00 16.99 9.39
C LEU A 44 3.71 16.23 9.71
N ILE A 45 2.55 16.89 9.59
CA ILE A 45 1.25 16.28 9.86
C ILE A 45 1.02 15.10 8.92
N LEU A 46 1.20 15.28 7.61
CA LEU A 46 1.01 14.21 6.63
C LEU A 46 1.93 13.02 6.91
N SER A 47 3.24 13.27 7.06
CA SER A 47 4.26 12.23 7.22
C SER A 47 4.15 11.45 8.52
N SER A 48 3.55 12.05 9.56
CA SER A 48 3.32 11.43 10.87
C SER A 48 1.91 10.91 11.06
N THR A 49 1.03 10.99 10.06
CA THR A 49 -0.22 10.23 10.11
C THR A 49 0.09 8.73 10.05
N VAL A 50 -0.56 7.92 10.89
CA VAL A 50 -0.34 6.46 10.97
C VAL A 50 -0.38 5.81 9.59
N LEU A 51 -1.41 6.12 8.80
CA LEU A 51 -1.60 5.46 7.51
C LEU A 51 -0.54 5.87 6.48
N PHE A 52 -0.23 7.16 6.35
CA PHE A 52 0.76 7.63 5.38
C PHE A 52 2.17 7.14 5.75
N PHE A 53 2.52 7.16 7.03
CA PHE A 53 3.81 6.68 7.53
C PHE A 53 4.02 5.19 7.20
N ILE A 54 3.05 4.33 7.52
CA ILE A 54 3.15 2.89 7.26
C ILE A 54 3.16 2.59 5.76
N THR A 55 2.27 3.24 4.99
CA THR A 55 2.12 2.96 3.55
C THR A 55 3.27 3.50 2.70
N ALA A 56 4.03 4.48 3.19
CA ALA A 56 5.26 4.94 2.54
C ALA A 56 6.31 3.81 2.41
N GLY A 57 6.37 2.90 3.39
CA GLY A 57 7.27 1.73 3.37
C GLY A 57 6.62 0.43 2.90
N ALA A 58 5.32 0.42 2.59
CA ALA A 58 4.60 -0.77 2.17
C ALA A 58 4.62 -0.92 0.64
N VAL A 59 4.70 -2.16 0.15
CA VAL A 59 4.61 -2.46 -1.30
C VAL A 59 3.13 -2.52 -1.69
N LEU A 60 2.52 -1.35 -1.92
CA LEU A 60 1.09 -1.18 -2.21
C LEU A 60 0.90 -0.22 -3.37
N THR A 61 -0.11 -0.47 -4.21
CA THR A 61 -0.47 0.45 -5.31
C THR A 61 -1.19 1.70 -4.82
N ASP A 62 -1.78 1.66 -3.61
CA ASP A 62 -2.49 2.76 -2.96
C ASP A 62 -1.64 4.05 -2.89
N THR A 63 -0.35 3.93 -2.59
CA THR A 63 0.56 5.09 -2.49
C THR A 63 0.77 5.77 -3.85
N VAL A 64 0.77 4.99 -4.94
CA VAL A 64 0.87 5.53 -6.31
C VAL A 64 -0.45 6.19 -6.73
N MET A 65 -1.59 5.59 -6.38
CA MET A 65 -2.89 6.22 -6.58
C MET A 65 -2.96 7.57 -5.87
N VAL A 66 -2.52 7.62 -4.61
CA VAL A 66 -2.52 8.86 -3.80
C VAL A 66 -1.62 9.93 -4.43
N LEU A 67 -0.46 9.57 -4.97
CA LEU A 67 0.35 10.50 -5.76
C LEU A 67 -0.45 11.05 -6.96
N GLY A 68 -1.09 10.18 -7.74
CA GLY A 68 -1.89 10.58 -8.91
C GLY A 68 -3.06 11.50 -8.55
N THR A 69 -3.86 11.15 -7.54
CA THR A 69 -4.96 11.99 -7.07
C THR A 69 -4.45 13.30 -6.48
N THR A 70 -3.35 13.29 -5.73
CA THR A 70 -2.75 14.52 -5.16
C THR A 70 -2.21 15.43 -6.25
N LEU A 71 -1.53 14.88 -7.25
CA LEU A 71 -1.08 15.65 -8.42
C LEU A 71 -2.28 16.29 -9.13
N SER A 72 -3.36 15.54 -9.31
CA SER A 72 -4.57 16.06 -9.93
C SER A 72 -5.17 17.20 -9.12
N MET A 73 -5.40 16.99 -7.83
CA MET A 73 -6.01 17.97 -6.96
C MET A 73 -5.11 19.21 -6.77
N ALA A 74 -3.80 19.05 -6.70
CA ALA A 74 -2.85 20.16 -6.66
C ALA A 74 -2.84 20.95 -7.97
N ALA A 75 -2.86 20.24 -9.11
CA ALA A 75 -2.84 20.86 -10.41
C ALA A 75 -4.14 21.61 -10.73
N PHE A 76 -5.29 21.06 -10.32
CA PHE A 76 -6.57 21.76 -10.42
C PHE A 76 -6.55 23.08 -9.63
N TRP A 77 -6.10 23.04 -8.37
CA TRP A 77 -5.96 24.23 -7.53
C TRP A 77 -5.10 25.28 -8.24
N LEU A 78 -3.89 24.91 -8.68
CA LEU A 78 -2.95 25.84 -9.28
C LEU A 78 -3.45 26.39 -10.62
N ALA A 79 -4.13 25.58 -11.44
CA ALA A 79 -4.67 26.01 -12.72
C ALA A 79 -5.84 27.00 -12.57
N VAL A 80 -6.76 26.70 -11.64
CA VAL A 80 -8.02 27.44 -11.48
C VAL A 80 -7.88 28.63 -10.54
N GLY A 81 -7.23 28.43 -9.39
CA GLY A 81 -7.10 29.44 -8.34
C GLY A 81 -6.00 30.47 -8.59
N GLU A 82 -4.85 30.05 -9.13
CA GLU A 82 -3.68 30.93 -9.32
C GLU A 82 -3.41 31.27 -10.79
N GLY A 83 -4.31 30.86 -11.68
CA GLY A 83 -4.16 31.07 -13.12
C GLY A 83 -2.99 30.30 -13.75
N GLY A 84 -2.55 29.22 -13.11
CA GLY A 84 -1.54 28.32 -13.63
C GLY A 84 -1.87 27.89 -15.07
N GLY A 85 -0.92 28.10 -15.98
CA GLY A 85 -1.12 27.89 -17.41
C GLY A 85 -1.37 26.44 -17.81
N ARG A 86 -1.30 26.17 -19.12
CA ARG A 86 -1.61 24.85 -19.74
C ARG A 86 -0.88 23.66 -19.10
N LEU A 87 0.30 23.87 -18.51
CA LEU A 87 1.04 22.82 -17.79
C LEU A 87 0.22 22.21 -16.65
N TRP A 88 -0.40 23.02 -15.79
CA TRP A 88 -1.19 22.51 -14.66
C TRP A 88 -2.47 21.82 -15.13
N SER A 89 -3.09 22.35 -16.19
CA SER A 89 -4.17 21.62 -16.85
C SER A 89 -3.73 20.24 -17.33
N ARG A 90 -2.56 20.10 -17.96
CA ARG A 90 -2.05 18.78 -18.40
C ARG A 90 -1.74 17.88 -17.21
N LEU A 91 -1.08 18.41 -16.18
CA LEU A 91 -0.74 17.66 -14.97
C LEU A 91 -1.96 17.15 -14.21
N PHE A 92 -3.10 17.85 -14.29
CA PHE A 92 -4.38 17.35 -13.78
C PHE A 92 -4.74 16.00 -14.41
N PHE A 93 -4.65 15.90 -15.74
CA PHE A 93 -4.97 14.67 -16.48
C PHE A 93 -3.88 13.60 -16.37
N VAL A 94 -2.60 13.99 -16.27
CA VAL A 94 -1.51 13.06 -15.98
C VAL A 94 -1.72 12.41 -14.61
N GLY A 95 -2.12 13.19 -13.59
CA GLY A 95 -2.44 12.65 -12.27
C GLY A 95 -3.60 11.65 -12.31
N LEU A 96 -4.67 11.96 -13.06
CA LEU A 96 -5.77 11.03 -13.28
C LEU A 96 -5.31 9.75 -13.96
N ALA A 97 -4.46 9.83 -14.99
CA ALA A 97 -3.92 8.66 -15.68
C ALA A 97 -3.07 7.79 -14.76
N VAL A 98 -2.21 8.39 -13.94
CA VAL A 98 -1.42 7.68 -12.91
C VAL A 98 -2.33 6.97 -11.91
N GLY A 99 -3.38 7.64 -11.45
CA GLY A 99 -4.38 7.06 -10.55
C GLY A 99 -5.13 5.88 -11.16
N LEU A 100 -5.56 6.01 -12.43
CA LEU A 100 -6.21 4.94 -13.19
C LEU A 100 -5.29 3.73 -13.31
N LEU A 101 -4.04 3.92 -13.72
CA LEU A 101 -3.09 2.81 -13.86
C LEU A 101 -2.74 2.14 -12.52
N ALA A 102 -2.76 2.89 -11.42
CA ALA A 102 -2.46 2.35 -10.10
C ALA A 102 -3.63 1.56 -9.49
N LYS A 103 -4.86 2.09 -9.57
CA LYS A 103 -6.01 1.52 -8.85
C LYS A 103 -7.35 1.67 -9.56
N GLY A 104 -7.35 1.96 -10.86
CA GLY A 104 -8.56 1.97 -11.69
C GLY A 104 -9.48 3.17 -11.47
N PRO A 105 -10.74 3.08 -11.92
CA PRO A 105 -11.70 4.19 -11.96
C PRO A 105 -11.94 4.92 -10.63
N VAL A 106 -11.70 4.26 -9.49
CA VAL A 106 -11.91 4.90 -8.18
C VAL A 106 -11.04 6.15 -8.00
N ALA A 107 -9.84 6.19 -8.59
CA ALA A 107 -8.99 7.37 -8.54
C ALA A 107 -9.63 8.59 -9.23
N ALA A 108 -10.33 8.35 -10.35
CA ALA A 108 -11.07 9.39 -11.05
C ALA A 108 -12.27 9.85 -10.22
N VAL A 109 -13.02 8.93 -9.60
CA VAL A 109 -14.14 9.29 -8.72
C VAL A 109 -13.68 10.15 -7.54
N LEU A 110 -12.63 9.74 -6.84
CA LEU A 110 -12.09 10.45 -5.68
C LEU A 110 -11.46 11.82 -6.02
N THR A 111 -11.21 12.09 -7.29
CA THR A 111 -10.69 13.38 -7.78
C THR A 111 -11.80 14.26 -8.36
N LEU A 112 -12.60 13.71 -9.29
CA LEU A 112 -13.61 14.46 -10.02
C LEU A 112 -14.82 14.79 -9.16
N ALA A 113 -15.21 13.93 -8.21
CA ALA A 113 -16.35 14.22 -7.33
C ALA A 113 -16.13 15.47 -6.47
N PRO A 114 -15.04 15.61 -5.68
CA PRO A 114 -14.82 16.83 -4.89
C PRO A 114 -14.62 18.08 -5.75
N VAL A 115 -13.94 17.96 -6.91
CA VAL A 115 -13.80 19.07 -7.87
C VAL A 115 -15.17 19.53 -8.38
N SER A 116 -16.02 18.59 -8.80
CA SER A 116 -17.34 18.90 -9.37
C SER A 116 -18.26 19.53 -8.33
N LEU A 117 -18.26 19.02 -7.09
CA LEU A 117 -19.01 19.60 -5.98
C LEU A 117 -18.54 21.03 -5.66
N TRP A 118 -17.22 21.27 -5.68
CA TRP A 118 -16.68 22.61 -5.48
C TRP A 118 -17.10 23.57 -6.59
N VAL A 119 -17.04 23.14 -7.86
CA VAL A 119 -17.47 23.93 -9.01
C VAL A 119 -18.96 24.27 -8.92
N LEU A 120 -19.78 23.28 -8.54
CA LEU A 120 -21.22 23.45 -8.33
C LEU A 120 -21.49 24.50 -7.25
N PHE A 121 -20.91 24.33 -6.06
CA PHE A 121 -21.16 25.23 -4.93
C PHE A 121 -20.57 26.63 -5.10
N LYS A 122 -19.49 26.80 -5.86
CA LYS A 122 -18.88 28.12 -6.12
C LYS A 122 -19.28 28.73 -7.46
N GLY A 123 -20.09 28.04 -8.27
CA GLY A 123 -20.56 28.52 -9.57
C GLY A 123 -19.45 28.79 -10.60
N LYS A 124 -18.26 28.16 -10.46
CA LYS A 124 -17.05 28.50 -11.24
C LYS A 124 -16.96 27.79 -12.59
N TRP A 125 -18.09 27.35 -13.16
CA TRP A 125 -18.15 26.58 -14.43
C TRP A 125 -17.38 27.25 -15.57
N GLY A 126 -17.63 28.53 -15.81
CA GLY A 126 -16.99 29.29 -16.88
C GLY A 126 -15.49 29.52 -16.66
N LEU A 127 -15.02 29.56 -15.41
CA LEU A 127 -13.60 29.67 -15.08
C LEU A 127 -12.89 28.34 -15.33
N VAL A 128 -13.45 27.24 -14.81
CA VAL A 128 -12.88 25.90 -14.99
C VAL A 128 -12.84 25.48 -16.45
N ARG A 129 -13.90 25.75 -17.22
CA ARG A 129 -13.92 25.50 -18.68
C ARG A 129 -12.81 26.24 -19.42
N ARG A 130 -12.45 27.44 -18.97
CA ARG A 130 -11.39 28.26 -19.59
C ARG A 130 -9.98 27.84 -19.16
N ARG A 131 -9.81 27.45 -17.90
CA ARG A 131 -8.49 27.12 -17.31
C ARG A 131 -8.07 25.68 -17.53
N ILE A 132 -9.03 24.76 -17.68
CA ILE A 132 -8.77 23.34 -17.91
C ILE A 132 -9.03 23.01 -19.38
N GLY A 133 -7.98 22.61 -20.10
CA GLY A 133 -8.06 22.09 -21.46
C GLY A 133 -8.61 20.67 -21.47
N TRP A 134 -9.93 20.53 -21.34
CA TRP A 134 -10.59 19.23 -21.18
C TRP A 134 -10.34 18.25 -22.33
N VAL A 135 -10.39 18.72 -23.58
CA VAL A 135 -10.19 17.86 -24.76
C VAL A 135 -8.73 17.39 -24.86
N GLU A 136 -7.79 18.34 -24.85
CA GLU A 136 -6.35 18.04 -24.91
C GLU A 136 -5.93 17.16 -23.72
N GLY A 137 -6.41 17.48 -22.54
CA GLY A 137 -6.12 16.76 -21.32
C GLY A 137 -6.72 15.36 -21.29
N ALA A 138 -7.98 15.18 -21.69
CA ALA A 138 -8.59 13.86 -21.79
C ALA A 138 -7.88 12.99 -22.82
N ALA A 139 -7.49 13.56 -23.98
CA ALA A 139 -6.69 12.86 -24.97
C ALA A 139 -5.33 12.41 -24.38
N LEU A 140 -4.66 13.28 -23.63
CA LEU A 140 -3.41 12.94 -22.92
C LEU A 140 -3.62 11.81 -21.89
N MET A 141 -4.70 11.88 -21.10
CA MET A 141 -5.03 10.84 -20.12
C MET A 141 -5.25 9.48 -20.80
N VAL A 142 -6.02 9.45 -21.87
CA VAL A 142 -6.27 8.24 -22.67
C VAL A 142 -4.98 7.71 -23.27
N LEU A 143 -4.14 8.59 -23.84
CA LEU A 143 -2.86 8.19 -24.43
C LEU A 143 -1.92 7.53 -23.42
N ILE A 144 -1.96 7.95 -22.15
CA ILE A 144 -1.14 7.37 -21.09
C ILE A 144 -1.74 6.07 -20.56
N ALA A 145 -3.04 6.04 -20.27
CA ALA A 145 -3.66 4.92 -19.55
C ALA A 145 -4.14 3.79 -20.47
N ALA A 146 -4.76 4.13 -21.61
CA ALA A 146 -5.40 3.15 -22.49
C ALA A 146 -4.45 2.07 -23.05
N PRO A 147 -3.18 2.35 -23.42
CA PRO A 147 -2.30 1.33 -23.98
C PRO A 147 -2.15 0.10 -23.08
N TRP A 148 -2.02 0.31 -21.77
CA TRP A 148 -1.92 -0.80 -20.81
C TRP A 148 -3.22 -1.59 -20.69
N TYR A 149 -4.36 -0.90 -20.60
CA TYR A 149 -5.68 -1.55 -20.54
C TYR A 149 -5.97 -2.39 -21.80
N VAL A 150 -5.66 -1.84 -22.97
CA VAL A 150 -5.82 -2.54 -24.26
C VAL A 150 -4.90 -3.75 -24.32
N ALA A 151 -3.63 -3.61 -23.94
CA ALA A 151 -2.68 -4.73 -23.91
C ALA A 151 -3.11 -5.83 -22.93
N ALA A 152 -3.62 -5.46 -21.75
CA ALA A 152 -4.12 -6.41 -20.76
C ALA A 152 -5.35 -7.17 -21.29
N GLN A 153 -6.30 -6.48 -21.92
CA GLN A 153 -7.47 -7.11 -22.55
C GLN A 153 -7.07 -8.05 -23.70
N TRP A 154 -6.11 -7.65 -24.54
CA TRP A 154 -5.65 -8.49 -25.65
C TRP A 154 -4.90 -9.72 -25.16
N LYS A 155 -4.08 -9.58 -24.12
CA LYS A 155 -3.34 -10.71 -23.56
C LYS A 155 -4.23 -11.68 -22.78
N THR A 156 -5.26 -11.15 -22.13
CA THR A 156 -6.19 -11.90 -21.28
C THR A 156 -7.62 -11.44 -21.57
N PRO A 157 -8.27 -11.99 -22.62
CA PRO A 157 -9.66 -11.63 -22.95
C PRO A 157 -10.59 -11.81 -21.75
N GLY A 158 -11.41 -10.79 -21.49
CA GLY A 158 -12.32 -10.72 -20.33
C GLY A 158 -11.75 -9.90 -19.16
N PHE A 159 -10.49 -9.47 -19.24
CA PHE A 159 -9.86 -8.64 -18.21
C PHE A 159 -10.64 -7.37 -17.89
N ILE A 160 -11.14 -6.63 -18.89
CA ILE A 160 -11.84 -5.36 -18.65
C ILE A 160 -13.17 -5.57 -17.94
N GLU A 161 -13.93 -6.61 -18.32
CA GLU A 161 -15.16 -6.96 -17.63
C GLU A 161 -14.87 -7.33 -16.17
N TYR A 162 -13.90 -8.22 -15.95
CA TYR A 162 -13.48 -8.60 -14.61
C TYR A 162 -13.00 -7.39 -13.78
N PHE A 163 -12.11 -6.56 -14.34
CA PHE A 163 -11.46 -5.46 -13.62
C PHE A 163 -12.41 -4.28 -13.39
N ILE A 164 -13.18 -3.85 -14.39
CA ILE A 164 -14.08 -2.69 -14.24
C ILE A 164 -15.40 -3.10 -13.60
N VAL A 165 -16.04 -4.17 -14.09
CA VAL A 165 -17.35 -4.58 -13.58
C VAL A 165 -17.20 -5.38 -12.29
N GLY A 166 -16.33 -6.39 -12.25
CA GLY A 166 -16.14 -7.20 -11.05
C GLY A 166 -15.47 -6.42 -9.91
N GLU A 167 -14.21 -6.04 -10.10
CA GLU A 167 -13.36 -5.50 -9.04
C GLU A 167 -13.74 -4.09 -8.56
N HIS A 168 -14.51 -3.32 -9.35
CA HIS A 168 -14.98 -1.98 -8.96
C HIS A 168 -16.49 -1.93 -8.73
N TRP A 169 -17.31 -2.24 -9.74
CA TRP A 169 -18.76 -2.09 -9.61
C TRP A 169 -19.38 -3.11 -8.64
N LYS A 170 -19.18 -4.40 -8.90
CA LYS A 170 -19.70 -5.48 -8.04
C LYS A 170 -19.06 -5.44 -6.67
N ARG A 171 -17.74 -5.26 -6.56
CA ARG A 171 -17.08 -5.09 -5.25
C ARG A 171 -17.66 -3.93 -4.43
N PHE A 172 -18.09 -2.83 -5.05
CA PHE A 172 -18.68 -1.70 -4.32
C PHE A 172 -20.14 -1.96 -3.92
N THR A 173 -20.93 -2.60 -4.79
CA THR A 173 -22.39 -2.74 -4.65
C THR A 173 -22.82 -4.04 -3.95
N GLU A 174 -22.07 -5.14 -4.13
CA GLU A 174 -22.39 -6.47 -3.62
C GLU A 174 -21.61 -6.76 -2.32
N ALA A 175 -22.33 -7.17 -1.27
CA ALA A 175 -21.70 -7.55 0.00
C ALA A 175 -21.02 -8.92 -0.13
N GLY A 176 -19.74 -9.03 0.26
CA GLY A 176 -19.05 -10.33 0.26
C GLY A 176 -18.71 -10.86 -1.13
N TRP A 177 -18.52 -9.96 -2.09
CA TRP A 177 -18.12 -10.29 -3.45
C TRP A 177 -16.96 -11.31 -3.47
N SER A 178 -17.26 -12.51 -3.97
CA SER A 178 -16.36 -13.68 -3.97
C SER A 178 -15.61 -13.88 -5.29
N GLY A 179 -15.81 -12.99 -6.26
CA GLY A 179 -15.11 -13.01 -7.55
C GLY A 179 -13.67 -12.53 -7.49
N ASP A 180 -13.15 -12.20 -6.30
CA ASP A 180 -11.80 -11.71 -6.11
C ASP A 180 -10.78 -12.83 -6.35
N LEU A 181 -10.06 -12.78 -7.48
CA LEU A 181 -9.06 -13.79 -7.83
C LEU A 181 -7.78 -13.65 -7.00
N TYR A 182 -7.55 -12.51 -6.34
CA TYR A 182 -6.26 -12.15 -5.74
C TYR A 182 -6.34 -11.57 -4.33
N GLY A 183 -7.54 -11.42 -3.76
CA GLY A 183 -7.79 -10.85 -2.45
C GLY A 183 -8.81 -11.64 -1.63
N ASN A 184 -8.91 -11.30 -0.34
CA ASN A 184 -9.92 -11.85 0.55
C ASN A 184 -11.08 -10.84 0.70
N PRO A 185 -12.35 -11.24 0.61
CA PRO A 185 -13.47 -10.34 0.84
C PRO A 185 -13.47 -9.85 2.29
N HIS A 186 -13.31 -8.54 2.51
CA HIS A 186 -13.38 -7.94 3.84
C HIS A 186 -14.74 -7.27 4.03
N VAL A 187 -15.75 -8.05 4.39
CA VAL A 187 -17.07 -7.49 4.69
C VAL A 187 -17.00 -6.71 5.99
N ARG A 188 -17.25 -5.40 5.91
CA ARG A 188 -17.33 -4.49 7.04
C ARG A 188 -18.73 -3.89 7.15
N THR A 189 -19.06 -3.46 8.36
CA THR A 189 -20.27 -2.69 8.63
C THR A 189 -20.20 -1.35 7.89
N ARG A 190 -21.33 -0.88 7.36
CA ARG A 190 -21.42 0.45 6.74
C ARG A 190 -20.97 1.51 7.74
N GLY A 191 -20.26 2.53 7.26
CA GLY A 191 -19.70 3.57 8.13
C GLY A 191 -18.36 3.23 8.82
N THR A 192 -17.87 1.97 8.76
CA THR A 192 -16.55 1.62 9.32
C THR A 192 -15.41 2.44 8.71
N ILE A 193 -15.58 2.98 7.49
CA ILE A 193 -14.62 3.89 6.87
C ILE A 193 -14.33 5.16 7.73
N ILE A 194 -15.30 5.63 8.53
CA ILE A 194 -15.10 6.78 9.43
C ILE A 194 -14.06 6.41 10.50
N ALA A 195 -14.19 5.23 11.10
CA ALA A 195 -13.22 4.74 12.08
C ALA A 195 -11.84 4.55 11.44
N TYR A 196 -11.78 4.06 10.19
CA TYR A 196 -10.52 3.98 9.45
C TYR A 196 -9.91 5.35 9.20
N TRP A 197 -10.71 6.37 8.87
CA TRP A 197 -10.21 7.73 8.68
C TRP A 197 -9.67 8.31 9.99
N LEU A 198 -10.41 8.17 11.09
CA LEU A 198 -9.99 8.63 12.42
C LEU A 198 -8.73 7.92 12.92
N GLY A 199 -8.58 6.62 12.64
CA GLY A 199 -7.36 5.87 12.95
C GLY A 199 -6.20 6.24 12.03
N ALA A 200 -6.47 6.48 10.74
CA ALA A 200 -5.46 6.82 9.74
C ALA A 200 -4.76 8.13 10.05
N VAL A 201 -5.50 9.14 10.55
CA VAL A 201 -4.97 10.47 10.88
C VAL A 201 -4.41 10.59 12.29
N LEU A 202 -4.41 9.53 13.11
CA LEU A 202 -3.68 9.57 14.39
C LEU A 202 -2.21 9.94 14.14
N PRO A 203 -1.57 10.74 15.02
CA PRO A 203 -2.05 11.22 16.32
C PRO A 203 -2.84 12.55 16.25
N TRP A 204 -3.28 12.96 15.07
CA TRP A 204 -3.88 14.28 14.84
C TRP A 204 -5.38 14.34 15.08
N THR A 205 -6.06 13.20 15.25
CA THR A 205 -7.49 13.12 15.55
C THR A 205 -7.91 13.92 16.81
N PRO A 206 -7.21 13.82 17.95
CA PRO A 206 -7.51 14.67 19.12
C PRO A 206 -7.26 16.16 18.86
N VAL A 207 -6.23 16.50 18.07
CA VAL A 207 -5.96 17.89 17.69
C VAL A 207 -7.12 18.46 16.89
N LEU A 208 -7.60 17.73 15.88
CA LEU A 208 -8.78 18.09 15.11
C LEU A 208 -9.99 18.32 16.02
N ALA A 209 -10.25 17.39 16.96
CA ALA A 209 -11.36 17.51 17.89
C ALA A 209 -11.27 18.78 18.75
N VAL A 210 -10.09 19.08 19.31
CA VAL A 210 -9.86 20.31 20.10
C VAL A 210 -10.09 21.57 19.26
N LEU A 211 -9.62 21.59 18.01
CA LEU A 211 -9.80 22.73 17.10
C LEU A 211 -11.29 22.96 16.79
N LEU A 212 -12.03 21.88 16.51
CA LEU A 212 -13.46 21.95 16.23
C LEU A 212 -14.25 22.45 17.46
N VAL A 213 -13.97 21.91 18.65
CA VAL A 213 -14.63 22.34 19.90
C VAL A 213 -14.35 23.82 20.19
N LYS A 214 -13.09 24.28 20.02
CA LYS A 214 -12.75 25.70 20.22
C LYS A 214 -13.48 26.61 19.24
N ARG A 215 -13.61 26.20 17.97
CA ARG A 215 -14.34 26.95 16.95
C ARG A 215 -15.82 27.10 17.32
N LEU A 216 -16.45 26.00 17.71
CA LEU A 216 -17.86 25.98 18.13
C LEU A 216 -18.09 26.85 19.39
N ARG A 217 -17.20 26.75 20.38
CA ARG A 217 -17.30 27.55 21.63
C ARG A 217 -17.09 29.04 21.45
N ARG A 218 -16.26 29.45 20.48
CA ARG A 218 -16.00 30.88 20.19
C ARG A 218 -17.14 31.56 19.43
N GLY A 219 -18.22 30.85 19.11
CA GLY A 219 -19.29 31.38 18.26
C GLY A 219 -18.77 31.86 16.91
N ALA A 220 -17.64 31.29 16.45
CA ALA A 220 -16.86 31.77 15.32
C ALA A 220 -17.57 31.50 14.00
N GLY A 221 -18.57 32.33 13.72
CA GLY A 221 -19.38 32.34 12.52
C GLY A 221 -20.28 31.11 12.35
N SER A 222 -21.28 31.24 11.47
CA SER A 222 -22.06 30.07 11.06
C SER A 222 -21.16 29.04 10.35
N MET A 223 -21.54 27.76 10.35
CA MET A 223 -20.86 26.75 9.51
C MET A 223 -20.76 27.21 8.04
N ALA A 224 -21.72 28.02 7.58
CA ALA A 224 -21.73 28.61 6.25
C ALA A 224 -20.59 29.62 6.02
N GLU A 225 -20.18 30.41 7.01
CA GLU A 225 -19.00 31.29 6.90
C GLU A 225 -17.69 30.50 6.87
N ALA A 226 -17.60 29.44 7.68
CA ALA A 226 -16.45 28.53 7.67
C ALA A 226 -16.26 27.83 6.31
N LEU A 227 -17.37 27.44 5.68
CA LEU A 227 -17.44 26.86 4.33
C LEU A 227 -17.47 27.93 3.22
N GLY A 228 -17.52 29.21 3.60
CA GLY A 228 -17.60 30.36 2.69
C GLY A 228 -16.32 30.54 1.87
N GLY A 229 -15.15 30.27 2.47
CA GLY A 229 -13.86 30.33 1.80
C GLY A 229 -13.72 29.29 0.69
N GLU A 230 -13.43 29.73 -0.54
CA GLU A 230 -13.22 28.86 -1.71
C GLU A 230 -12.17 27.78 -1.45
N ARG A 231 -11.04 28.18 -0.84
CA ARG A 231 -9.94 27.29 -0.47
C ARG A 231 -10.34 26.24 0.56
N THR A 232 -10.97 26.68 1.65
CA THR A 232 -11.38 25.80 2.75
C THR A 232 -12.38 24.76 2.27
N LEU A 233 -13.38 25.17 1.47
CA LEU A 233 -14.35 24.24 0.90
C LEU A 233 -13.68 23.20 -0.01
N TYR A 234 -12.74 23.63 -0.86
CA TYR A 234 -12.01 22.73 -1.75
C TYR A 234 -11.27 21.65 -0.97
N LEU A 235 -10.49 22.05 0.03
CA LEU A 235 -9.74 21.14 0.87
C LEU A 235 -10.65 20.22 1.69
N LEU A 236 -11.78 20.71 2.20
CA LEU A 236 -12.74 19.90 2.95
C LEU A 236 -13.38 18.83 2.08
N LEU A 237 -13.82 19.20 0.88
CA LEU A 237 -14.37 18.26 -0.08
C LEU A 237 -13.33 17.21 -0.47
N TRP A 238 -12.08 17.61 -0.70
CA TRP A 238 -10.99 16.68 -0.98
C TRP A 238 -10.72 15.74 0.20
N ALA A 239 -10.55 16.27 1.42
CA ALA A 239 -10.29 15.47 2.60
C ALA A 239 -11.43 14.48 2.93
N ALA A 240 -12.67 14.90 2.69
CA ALA A 240 -13.87 14.10 2.96
C ALA A 240 -14.24 13.14 1.83
N ALA A 241 -13.77 13.36 0.59
CA ALA A 241 -14.18 12.59 -0.58
C ALA A 241 -14.08 11.06 -0.39
N PRO A 242 -12.98 10.49 0.14
CA PRO A 242 -12.92 9.06 0.37
C PRO A 242 -13.94 8.56 1.41
N VAL A 243 -14.14 9.32 2.49
CA VAL A 243 -15.09 8.95 3.55
C VAL A 243 -16.51 8.96 3.01
N LEU A 244 -16.89 10.01 2.30
CA LEU A 244 -18.23 10.15 1.72
C LEU A 244 -18.49 9.09 0.66
N PHE A 245 -17.53 8.82 -0.22
CA PHE A 245 -17.67 7.83 -1.28
C PHE A 245 -17.79 6.41 -0.74
N PHE A 246 -16.97 6.03 0.26
CA PHE A 246 -16.96 4.67 0.81
C PHE A 246 -17.90 4.47 2.00
N LEU A 247 -18.64 5.50 2.43
CA LEU A 247 -19.61 5.38 3.52
C LEU A 247 -20.64 4.25 3.33
N PRO A 248 -21.26 4.07 2.14
CA PRO A 248 -22.23 2.99 1.92
C PRO A 248 -21.60 1.62 1.61
N ALA A 249 -20.29 1.59 1.32
CA ALA A 249 -19.60 0.39 0.86
C ALA A 249 -19.36 -0.62 1.99
N ARG A 250 -19.42 -1.91 1.64
CA ARG A 250 -19.17 -3.02 2.58
C ARG A 250 -17.80 -3.67 2.42
N ASN A 251 -17.27 -3.74 1.20
CA ASN A 251 -15.93 -4.27 0.93
C ASN A 251 -14.91 -3.13 0.93
N ILE A 252 -14.47 -2.73 2.12
CA ILE A 252 -13.58 -1.57 2.31
C ILE A 252 -12.28 -1.96 3.02
N LEU A 253 -11.21 -1.27 2.68
CA LEU A 253 -9.90 -1.40 3.31
C LEU A 253 -9.52 -0.10 4.06
N PRO A 254 -8.71 -0.19 5.13
CA PRO A 254 -8.21 1.00 5.82
C PRO A 254 -7.48 1.98 4.91
N THR A 255 -6.79 1.51 3.87
CA THR A 255 -6.02 2.34 2.94
C THR A 255 -6.90 3.23 2.04
N TYR A 256 -8.20 2.97 1.95
CA TYR A 256 -9.10 3.69 1.04
C TYR A 256 -9.27 5.17 1.40
N VAL A 257 -8.97 5.55 2.64
CA VAL A 257 -9.03 6.95 3.10
C VAL A 257 -7.80 7.79 2.71
N GLN A 258 -6.73 7.14 2.26
CA GLN A 258 -5.42 7.76 2.01
C GLN A 258 -5.46 8.97 1.06
N PRO A 259 -6.29 9.00 -0.01
CA PRO A 259 -6.34 10.14 -0.94
C PRO A 259 -6.78 11.46 -0.31
N GLY A 260 -7.47 11.44 0.84
CA GLY A 260 -7.90 12.63 1.56
C GLY A 260 -6.85 13.20 2.53
N LEU A 261 -5.80 12.44 2.85
CA LEU A 261 -4.78 12.83 3.84
C LEU A 261 -3.99 14.11 3.48
N PRO A 262 -3.59 14.34 2.21
CA PRO A 262 -2.90 15.57 1.83
C PRO A 262 -3.71 16.83 2.16
N ALA A 263 -4.99 16.85 1.79
CA ALA A 263 -5.88 17.98 2.07
C ALA A 263 -6.13 18.16 3.57
N PHE A 264 -6.33 17.05 4.30
CA PHE A 264 -6.44 17.07 5.76
C PHE A 264 -5.21 17.74 6.39
N ALA A 265 -4.01 17.39 5.94
CA ALA A 265 -2.77 17.93 6.49
C ALA A 265 -2.64 19.44 6.25
N VAL A 266 -3.01 19.93 5.06
CA VAL A 266 -3.04 21.38 4.76
C VAL A 266 -4.06 22.10 5.64
N LEU A 267 -5.29 21.58 5.75
CA LEU A 267 -6.34 22.18 6.58
C LEU A 267 -5.94 22.27 8.05
N LEU A 268 -5.37 21.20 8.59
CA LEU A 268 -4.99 21.15 9.98
C LEU A 268 -3.81 22.09 10.26
N ALA A 269 -2.85 22.18 9.34
CA ALA A 269 -1.74 23.12 9.44
C ALA A 269 -2.23 24.58 9.43
N GLU A 270 -3.09 24.96 8.48
CA GLU A 270 -3.67 26.31 8.41
C GLU A 270 -4.46 26.64 9.68
N SER A 271 -5.31 25.69 10.13
CA SER A 271 -6.14 25.88 11.33
C SER A 271 -5.32 25.94 12.62
N TRP A 272 -4.18 25.26 12.68
CA TRP A 272 -3.29 25.30 13.83
C TRP A 272 -2.56 26.63 13.93
N LEU A 273 -2.05 27.14 12.80
CA LEU A 273 -1.29 28.39 12.77
C LEU A 273 -2.18 29.62 12.94
N ALA A 274 -3.44 29.56 12.52
CA ALA A 274 -4.42 30.62 12.75
C ALA A 274 -4.79 30.85 14.24
N ARG A 275 -4.18 30.11 15.19
CA ARG A 275 -4.47 30.21 16.62
C ARG A 275 -3.65 31.26 17.37
N ASP A 276 -2.45 31.57 16.89
CA ASP A 276 -1.47 32.41 17.59
C ASP A 276 -0.78 33.35 16.60
N GLU A 277 -1.06 34.66 16.68
CA GLU A 277 -0.31 35.68 15.94
C GLU A 277 1.14 35.83 16.47
N GLU A 278 1.39 35.46 17.72
CA GLU A 278 2.69 35.64 18.37
C GLU A 278 3.64 34.43 18.30
N ARG A 279 3.21 33.28 17.74
CA ARG A 279 4.09 32.09 17.62
C ARG A 279 3.89 31.29 16.33
N PRO A 280 4.77 31.48 15.33
CA PRO A 280 5.02 30.39 14.39
C PRO A 280 6.50 30.13 14.06
N ARG A 281 6.85 28.82 13.97
CA ARG A 281 7.57 28.19 12.82
C ARG A 281 7.27 26.68 12.71
N ALA A 282 7.20 25.98 13.83
CA ALA A 282 6.49 24.70 14.01
C ALA A 282 6.49 24.48 15.53
N SER A 283 5.34 24.61 16.21
CA SER A 283 5.33 24.60 17.67
C SER A 283 5.93 23.30 18.21
N ALA A 284 6.65 23.36 19.34
CA ALA A 284 7.22 22.16 19.98
C ALA A 284 6.16 21.07 20.20
N THR A 285 4.89 21.45 20.37
CA THR A 285 3.74 20.53 20.40
C THR A 285 3.53 19.78 19.08
N LEU A 286 3.56 20.46 17.93
CA LEU A 286 3.46 19.79 16.62
C LEU A 286 4.63 18.82 16.43
N ALA A 287 5.85 19.24 16.76
CA ALA A 287 7.03 18.39 16.67
C ALA A 287 6.92 17.15 17.58
N ALA A 288 6.52 17.33 18.84
CA ALA A 288 6.32 16.24 19.79
C ALA A 288 5.24 15.26 19.31
N LEU A 289 4.09 15.77 18.83
CA LEU A 289 3.04 14.93 18.26
C LEU A 289 3.50 14.20 16.99
N GLY A 290 4.25 14.87 16.12
CA GLY A 290 4.80 14.28 14.90
C GLY A 290 5.78 13.14 15.16
N LEU A 291 6.44 13.11 16.33
CA LEU A 291 7.34 12.03 16.75
C LEU A 291 6.62 10.80 17.32
N VAL A 292 5.34 10.91 17.73
CA VAL A 292 4.60 9.81 18.37
C VAL A 292 4.56 8.58 17.47
N VAL A 293 4.19 8.73 16.20
CA VAL A 293 4.06 7.59 15.28
C VAL A 293 5.41 6.93 14.97
N PRO A 294 6.48 7.67 14.58
CA PRO A 294 7.80 7.09 14.39
C PRO A 294 8.34 6.36 15.64
N LEU A 295 8.21 6.97 16.83
CA LEU A 295 8.68 6.36 18.07
C LEU A 295 7.90 5.10 18.44
N LEU A 296 6.57 5.13 18.34
CA LEU A 296 5.74 3.95 18.55
C LEU A 296 6.07 2.85 17.54
N PHE A 297 6.30 3.21 16.27
CA PHE A 297 6.67 2.26 15.23
C PHE A 297 8.00 1.58 15.55
N VAL A 298 9.04 2.34 15.90
CA VAL A 298 10.34 1.79 16.30
C VAL A 298 10.20 0.90 17.52
N THR A 299 9.50 1.35 18.56
CA THR A 299 9.26 0.56 19.77
C THR A 299 8.56 -0.75 19.45
N VAL A 300 7.43 -0.74 18.72
CA VAL A 300 6.70 -1.96 18.35
C VAL A 300 7.53 -2.86 17.43
N LEU A 301 8.32 -2.28 16.52
CA LEU A 301 9.16 -3.03 15.60
C LEU A 301 10.21 -3.86 16.37
N PHE A 302 10.95 -3.23 17.29
CA PHE A 302 12.03 -3.89 18.01
C PHE A 302 11.57 -4.70 19.22
N SER A 303 10.54 -4.25 19.95
CA SER A 303 10.07 -4.97 21.15
C SER A 303 9.13 -6.13 20.83
N TYR A 304 8.43 -6.09 19.70
CA TYR A 304 7.39 -7.08 19.37
C TYR A 304 7.57 -7.72 17.99
N TYR A 305 7.67 -6.91 16.93
CA TYR A 305 7.56 -7.45 15.59
C TYR A 305 8.77 -8.30 15.17
N LEU A 306 9.99 -7.79 15.35
CA LEU A 306 11.21 -8.52 14.98
C LEU A 306 11.40 -9.81 15.80
N PRO A 307 11.23 -9.82 17.14
CA PRO A 307 11.46 -11.04 17.91
C PRO A 307 10.33 -12.08 17.72
N TYR A 308 9.07 -11.65 17.60
CA TYR A 308 7.93 -12.58 17.72
C TYR A 308 7.11 -12.77 16.44
N LYS A 309 7.14 -11.84 15.48
CA LYS A 309 6.28 -11.91 14.27
C LYS A 309 7.06 -12.13 12.99
N ALA A 310 8.20 -11.46 12.81
CA ALA A 310 8.98 -11.53 11.58
C ALA A 310 9.39 -12.97 11.20
N PRO A 311 9.84 -13.83 12.13
CA PRO A 311 10.21 -15.22 11.80
C PRO A 311 9.05 -16.05 11.29
N TYR A 312 7.81 -15.75 11.71
CA TYR A 312 6.62 -16.52 11.34
C TYR A 312 5.93 -16.02 10.07
N LYS A 313 6.21 -14.77 9.67
CA LYS A 313 5.58 -14.10 8.51
C LYS A 313 6.50 -14.04 7.29
N SER A 314 7.80 -14.26 7.48
CA SER A 314 8.80 -14.23 6.42
C SER A 314 9.41 -15.61 6.22
N GLN A 315 9.79 -15.92 4.98
CA GLN A 315 10.59 -17.11 4.65
C GLN A 315 12.08 -16.77 4.48
N LYS A 316 12.47 -15.54 4.82
CA LYS A 316 13.84 -15.05 4.65
C LYS A 316 14.87 -15.96 5.31
N THR A 317 14.71 -16.22 6.60
CA THR A 317 15.66 -17.01 7.40
C THR A 317 15.76 -18.46 6.93
N LEU A 318 14.62 -19.06 6.55
CA LEU A 318 14.60 -20.42 5.98
C LEU A 318 15.38 -20.47 4.66
N VAL A 319 15.14 -19.51 3.77
CA VAL A 319 15.79 -19.47 2.45
C VAL A 319 17.27 -19.14 2.58
N GLU A 320 17.65 -18.20 3.46
CA GLU A 320 19.06 -17.87 3.75
C GLU A 320 19.80 -19.12 4.24
N HIS A 321 19.23 -19.84 5.22
CA HIS A 321 19.83 -21.07 5.72
C HIS A 321 19.94 -22.14 4.62
N TYR A 322 18.88 -22.35 3.83
CA TYR A 322 18.94 -23.25 2.68
C TYR A 322 20.05 -22.87 1.69
N GLU A 323 20.19 -21.58 1.35
CA GLU A 323 21.23 -21.12 0.42
C GLU A 323 22.64 -21.33 0.99
N GLU A 324 22.82 -21.21 2.31
CA GLU A 324 24.07 -21.52 3.00
C GLU A 324 24.42 -23.01 2.94
N VAL A 325 23.49 -23.90 3.32
CA VAL A 325 23.77 -25.35 3.40
C VAL A 325 23.78 -26.04 2.04
N SER A 326 23.11 -25.46 1.03
CA SER A 326 23.07 -26.00 -0.33
C SER A 326 24.11 -25.39 -1.28
N ALA A 327 24.95 -24.48 -0.79
CA ALA A 327 25.94 -23.79 -1.61
C ALA A 327 26.80 -24.77 -2.43
N GLY A 328 26.79 -24.59 -3.77
CA GLY A 328 27.57 -25.43 -4.69
C GLY A 328 26.99 -26.83 -5.00
N SER A 329 25.93 -27.25 -4.31
CA SER A 329 25.31 -28.58 -4.52
C SER A 329 24.36 -28.66 -5.71
N GLY A 330 23.84 -27.52 -6.18
CA GLY A 330 22.76 -27.48 -7.17
C GLY A 330 21.40 -27.97 -6.65
N ALA A 331 21.30 -28.31 -5.36
CA ALA A 331 20.07 -28.77 -4.72
C ALA A 331 18.97 -27.72 -4.81
N ARG A 332 17.74 -28.15 -5.07
CA ARG A 332 16.57 -27.27 -5.15
C ARG A 332 15.83 -27.17 -3.82
N LEU A 333 15.11 -26.07 -3.62
CA LEU A 333 14.15 -25.89 -2.52
C LEU A 333 12.73 -25.82 -3.08
N ASP A 334 11.89 -26.78 -2.71
CA ASP A 334 10.48 -26.82 -3.08
C ASP A 334 9.57 -26.74 -1.85
N TYR A 335 8.35 -26.23 -2.02
CA TYR A 335 7.36 -26.09 -0.95
C TYR A 335 6.26 -27.13 -1.06
N LEU A 336 5.95 -27.80 0.05
CA LEU A 336 4.84 -28.73 0.15
C LEU A 336 3.58 -28.01 0.61
N PHE A 337 2.51 -28.16 -0.16
CA PHE A 337 1.15 -27.63 0.03
C PHE A 337 1.02 -26.11 -0.06
N ASP A 338 1.82 -25.36 0.66
CA ASP A 338 1.71 -23.91 0.80
C ASP A 338 3.02 -23.24 0.42
N ARG A 339 3.00 -22.39 -0.61
CA ARG A 339 4.16 -21.58 -1.03
C ARG A 339 3.85 -20.09 -0.81
N PRO A 340 4.23 -19.51 0.34
CA PRO A 340 3.91 -18.12 0.64
C PRO A 340 4.61 -17.15 -0.31
N PHE A 341 4.06 -15.95 -0.50
CA PHE A 341 4.66 -14.94 -1.39
C PHE A 341 6.09 -14.55 -0.99
N SER A 342 6.42 -14.58 0.31
CA SER A 342 7.78 -14.35 0.78
C SER A 342 8.75 -15.44 0.29
N ALA A 343 8.34 -16.71 0.21
CA ALA A 343 9.16 -17.76 -0.41
C ALA A 343 9.46 -17.44 -1.88
N GLN A 344 8.45 -17.02 -2.64
CA GLN A 344 8.62 -16.66 -4.05
C GLN A 344 9.59 -15.49 -4.21
N PHE A 345 9.48 -14.50 -3.33
CA PHE A 345 10.36 -13.33 -3.32
C PHE A 345 11.82 -13.70 -3.03
N TYR A 346 12.08 -14.39 -1.91
CA TYR A 346 13.44 -14.72 -1.48
C TYR A 346 14.11 -15.76 -2.37
N THR A 347 13.37 -16.70 -2.93
CA THR A 347 13.90 -17.71 -3.87
C THR A 347 14.04 -17.17 -5.30
N ARG A 348 13.63 -15.92 -5.56
CA ARG A 348 13.61 -15.28 -6.89
C ARG A 348 12.75 -16.06 -7.90
N GLY A 349 11.62 -16.58 -7.43
CA GLY A 349 10.68 -17.37 -8.24
C GLY A 349 11.11 -18.82 -8.51
N ARG A 350 12.24 -19.29 -7.94
CA ARG A 350 12.74 -20.65 -8.15
C ARG A 350 11.96 -21.73 -7.39
N ALA A 351 11.42 -21.40 -6.21
CA ALA A 351 10.74 -22.39 -5.38
C ALA A 351 9.43 -22.87 -6.03
N ARG A 352 9.25 -24.18 -6.20
CA ARG A 352 8.00 -24.76 -6.71
C ARG A 352 7.04 -25.08 -5.56
N ARG A 353 5.79 -25.37 -5.91
CA ARG A 353 4.74 -25.81 -4.98
C ARG A 353 4.25 -27.17 -5.44
N TYR A 354 4.19 -28.14 -4.53
CA TYR A 354 3.48 -29.41 -4.75
C TYR A 354 2.21 -29.41 -3.92
N ASP A 355 1.08 -29.75 -4.53
CA ASP A 355 -0.18 -29.99 -3.82
C ASP A 355 -0.32 -31.47 -3.44
N ASP A 356 -1.45 -31.85 -2.85
CA ASP A 356 -1.71 -33.24 -2.44
C ASP A 356 -1.65 -34.24 -3.62
N ALA A 357 -2.05 -33.82 -4.82
CA ALA A 357 -2.08 -34.68 -6.00
C ALA A 357 -0.67 -34.97 -6.54
N ASP A 358 0.20 -33.97 -6.53
CA ASP A 358 1.56 -34.09 -7.05
C ASP A 358 2.60 -34.44 -5.99
N LEU A 359 2.24 -34.48 -4.70
CA LEU A 359 3.16 -34.65 -3.57
C LEU A 359 4.06 -35.88 -3.72
N VAL A 360 3.47 -37.06 -3.92
CA VAL A 360 4.22 -38.31 -4.01
C VAL A 360 5.15 -38.29 -5.22
N ARG A 361 4.65 -37.83 -6.36
CA ARG A 361 5.42 -37.72 -7.61
C ARG A 361 6.60 -36.75 -7.44
N GLY A 362 6.36 -35.59 -6.84
CA GLY A 362 7.36 -34.54 -6.60
C GLY A 362 8.45 -35.02 -5.63
N LEU A 363 8.04 -35.65 -4.52
CA LEU A 363 8.97 -36.25 -3.56
C LEU A 363 9.79 -37.37 -4.21
N SER A 364 9.17 -38.28 -4.97
CA SER A 364 9.90 -39.37 -5.64
C SER A 364 10.89 -38.86 -6.69
N ALA A 365 10.53 -37.85 -7.48
CA ALA A 365 11.36 -37.29 -8.54
C ALA A 365 12.54 -36.42 -8.05
N ALA A 366 12.55 -36.02 -6.77
CA ALA A 366 13.63 -35.20 -6.22
C ALA A 366 14.95 -35.96 -6.05
N ALA A 367 16.07 -35.27 -6.19
CA ALA A 367 17.39 -35.85 -5.94
C ALA A 367 17.62 -36.00 -4.42
N VAL A 368 18.45 -36.98 -4.04
CA VAL A 368 18.98 -37.02 -2.66
C VAL A 368 19.80 -35.76 -2.44
N GLY A 369 19.55 -35.04 -1.35
CA GLY A 369 20.12 -33.74 -1.07
C GLY A 369 19.25 -32.55 -1.46
N ASP A 370 18.14 -32.74 -2.18
CA ASP A 370 17.15 -31.69 -2.39
C ASP A 370 16.42 -31.31 -1.10
N TYR A 371 15.95 -30.07 -1.01
CA TYR A 371 15.30 -29.51 0.16
C TYR A 371 13.80 -29.28 -0.06
N PHE A 372 13.04 -29.44 1.01
CA PHE A 372 11.62 -29.21 1.07
C PHE A 372 11.25 -28.33 2.25
N ALA A 373 10.37 -27.35 2.04
CA ALA A 373 9.76 -26.58 3.11
C ALA A 373 8.29 -26.96 3.25
N VAL A 374 7.84 -27.23 4.47
CA VAL A 374 6.45 -27.58 4.78
C VAL A 374 6.03 -26.91 6.06
N ARG A 375 4.76 -26.52 6.20
CA ARG A 375 4.30 -26.00 7.48
C ARG A 375 4.46 -27.05 8.59
N SER A 376 4.95 -26.64 9.75
CA SER A 376 5.30 -27.56 10.84
C SER A 376 4.08 -28.30 11.40
N ASP A 377 2.88 -27.72 11.33
CA ASP A 377 1.63 -28.38 11.68
C ASP A 377 1.25 -29.48 10.67
N ARG A 378 1.40 -29.20 9.37
CA ARG A 378 1.16 -30.17 8.28
C ARG A 378 2.19 -31.30 8.30
N TYR A 379 3.46 -30.99 8.58
CA TYR A 379 4.54 -31.97 8.64
C TYR A 379 4.24 -33.10 9.63
N ARG A 380 3.73 -32.77 10.81
CA ARG A 380 3.35 -33.74 11.86
C ARG A 380 2.26 -34.72 11.43
N HIS A 381 1.48 -34.37 10.40
CA HIS A 381 0.39 -35.19 9.88
C HIS A 381 0.74 -35.88 8.56
N LEU A 382 1.98 -35.75 8.06
CA LEU A 382 2.41 -36.48 6.88
C LEU A 382 2.50 -37.99 7.18
N PRO A 383 2.04 -38.85 6.26
CA PRO A 383 2.21 -40.30 6.37
C PRO A 383 3.67 -40.67 6.63
N GLU A 384 3.91 -41.63 7.54
CA GLU A 384 5.27 -42.05 7.93
C GLU A 384 6.14 -42.45 6.74
N ARG A 385 5.53 -43.09 5.72
CA ARG A 385 6.24 -43.49 4.48
C ARG A 385 6.86 -42.30 3.74
N LEU A 386 6.22 -41.13 3.78
CA LEU A 386 6.75 -39.92 3.15
C LEU A 386 7.79 -39.23 4.04
N ARG A 387 7.65 -39.35 5.36
CA ARG A 387 8.63 -38.83 6.33
C ARG A 387 9.92 -39.65 6.36
N ALA A 388 9.86 -40.95 6.10
CA ALA A 388 11.01 -41.85 6.18
C ALA A 388 12.18 -41.54 5.21
N GLY A 389 11.96 -40.69 4.20
CA GLY A 389 13.00 -40.22 3.26
C GLY A 389 13.35 -38.74 3.42
N LEU A 390 12.94 -38.12 4.53
CA LEU A 390 13.14 -36.70 4.83
C LEU A 390 13.80 -36.55 6.19
N GLU A 391 14.91 -35.83 6.24
CA GLU A 391 15.61 -35.43 7.45
C GLU A 391 15.24 -34.00 7.81
N GLU A 392 14.99 -33.73 9.10
CA GLU A 392 14.68 -32.39 9.57
C GLU A 392 15.96 -31.58 9.80
N GLU A 393 16.15 -30.53 9.01
CA GLU A 393 17.29 -29.61 9.13
C GLU A 393 17.02 -28.51 10.17
N GLY A 394 15.76 -28.07 10.27
CA GLY A 394 15.37 -27.10 11.31
C GLY A 394 13.98 -26.51 11.14
N VAL A 395 13.54 -25.79 12.17
CA VAL A 395 12.25 -25.08 12.20
C VAL A 395 12.47 -23.57 12.10
N TYR A 396 11.85 -22.94 11.10
CA TYR A 396 11.94 -21.52 10.80
C TYR A 396 10.54 -20.91 10.84
N GLY A 397 10.18 -20.40 12.02
CA GLY A 397 8.85 -19.85 12.28
C GLY A 397 7.76 -20.91 12.22
N SER A 398 6.93 -20.88 11.17
CA SER A 398 5.84 -21.84 10.97
C SER A 398 6.16 -22.96 9.98
N TYR A 399 7.38 -22.99 9.45
CA TYR A 399 7.82 -23.96 8.45
C TYR A 399 9.00 -24.77 8.97
N THR A 400 9.01 -26.05 8.62
CA THR A 400 10.13 -26.96 8.83
C THR A 400 10.85 -27.14 7.50
N LEU A 401 12.17 -26.96 7.52
CA LEU A 401 13.06 -27.27 6.40
C LEU A 401 13.49 -28.73 6.51
N LEU A 402 13.32 -29.45 5.42
CA LEU A 402 13.59 -30.88 5.32
C LEU A 402 14.60 -31.12 4.20
N ARG A 403 15.48 -32.10 4.37
CA ARG A 403 16.41 -32.57 3.35
C ARG A 403 16.05 -33.98 2.92
N LYS A 404 16.03 -34.23 1.61
CA LYS A 404 15.79 -35.56 1.09
C LYS A 404 17.01 -36.45 1.31
N THR A 405 16.80 -37.57 1.98
CA THR A 405 17.81 -38.60 2.20
C THR A 405 17.55 -39.81 1.32
N ALA A 406 18.58 -40.65 1.12
CA ALA A 406 18.36 -41.98 0.58
C ALA A 406 17.54 -42.74 1.63
N GLY A 407 16.33 -43.17 1.28
CA GLY A 407 15.46 -43.89 2.21
C GLY A 407 16.15 -45.14 2.81
N PRO A 408 15.55 -45.77 3.84
CA PRO A 408 16.20 -46.81 4.65
C PRO A 408 16.67 -48.12 3.94
N GLY A 409 16.78 -48.16 2.61
CA GLY A 409 17.26 -49.28 1.80
C GLY A 409 18.60 -49.08 1.06
N HIS A 410 19.34 -47.98 1.30
CA HIS A 410 20.67 -47.77 0.71
C HIS A 410 21.73 -47.51 1.78
N ARG A 411 22.06 -48.55 2.56
CA ARG A 411 23.35 -48.59 3.27
C ARG A 411 24.46 -48.67 2.21
N ARG A 412 25.42 -47.74 2.27
CA ARG A 412 26.71 -47.83 1.55
C ARG A 412 27.28 -49.24 1.74
N PRO A 413 27.86 -49.89 0.70
CA PRO A 413 28.65 -51.09 0.93
C PRO A 413 29.79 -50.72 1.88
N SER A 414 29.88 -51.41 3.02
CA SER A 414 31.04 -51.29 3.90
C SER A 414 32.29 -51.61 3.08
N ALA A 415 33.29 -50.73 3.18
CA ALA A 415 34.60 -51.01 2.63
C ALA A 415 35.10 -52.31 3.27
N LYS A 416 35.26 -53.35 2.45
CA LYS A 416 35.97 -54.58 2.79
C LYS A 416 37.30 -54.21 3.43
N ALA A 417 37.54 -54.72 4.64
CA ALA A 417 38.88 -54.81 5.20
C ALA A 417 39.82 -55.47 4.19
N ARG A 418 40.94 -54.83 3.88
CA ARG A 418 42.06 -55.48 3.19
C ARG A 418 42.85 -56.30 4.23
N PRO A 419 43.17 -57.57 3.94
CA PRO A 419 44.12 -58.34 4.74
C PRO A 419 45.55 -58.05 4.28
N GLY A 420 46.48 -58.00 5.24
CA GLY A 420 47.93 -58.15 5.04
C GLY A 420 48.71 -56.89 4.72
N ASP A 421 49.59 -56.50 5.64
CA ASP A 421 51.04 -56.59 5.41
C ASP A 421 51.80 -56.46 6.75
N MET A 422 52.64 -57.48 6.99
CA MET A 422 53.79 -57.68 7.90
C MET A 422 53.89 -56.93 9.23
#